data_AF-A0A5P8ARV0-F1
#
_entry.id   AF-A0A5P8ARV0-F1
#
_cell.length_a   1.000
_cell.length_b   1.000
_cell.length_c   1.000
_cell.angle_alpha   90.00
_cell.angle_beta   90.00
_cell.angle_gamma   90.00
#
_symmetry.space_group_name_H-M   'P 1'
#
loop_
_entity.id
_entity.type
_entity.pdbx_description
1 polymer ?
#
loop_
_entity_poly.entity_id
_entity_poly.type
_entity_poly.pdbx_seq_one_letter_code
_entity_poly.pdbx_strand_id
1 'polypeptide(L)'
;MSGEIEIEEAKNAAEIAAAKKEDTKEIKNEAQKDAVIAGGIALRAMAKDGKFAAKNEEKSAHAVNGVAASAVGKTLSTLIIAIRNTVDSGLKTINETLATVKQEDKSAEATKTSKATASVKK
;
A
#
# COMPACT_ATOMS: atom_id res chain seq x y z
N MET A 1 6.25 22.44 13.76
CA MET A 1 5.07 23.32 13.93
C MET A 1 4.09 22.57 14.80
N SER A 2 4.18 22.76 16.11
CA SER A 2 3.29 22.12 17.09
C SER A 2 2.11 23.04 17.37
N GLY A 3 1.42 23.43 16.31
CA GLY A 3 0.12 24.08 16.43
C GLY A 3 -0.89 22.99 16.73
N GLU A 4 -1.55 23.09 17.86
CA GLU A 4 -2.60 22.17 18.25
C GLU A 4 -3.81 22.43 17.34
N ILE A 5 -4.23 21.42 16.58
CA ILE A 5 -5.27 21.59 15.56
C ILE A 5 -6.63 21.17 16.13
N GLU A 6 -7.62 22.04 16.04
CA GLU A 6 -9.01 21.72 16.34
C GLU A 6 -9.64 20.93 15.19
N ILE A 7 -10.59 20.03 15.52
CA ILE A 7 -11.22 19.16 14.52
C ILE A 7 -12.01 19.94 13.44
N GLU A 8 -12.50 21.14 13.76
CA GLU A 8 -13.22 22.01 12.81
C GLU A 8 -12.29 22.72 11.83
N GLU A 9 -11.05 22.96 12.23
CA GLU A 9 -10.04 23.66 11.42
C GLU A 9 -9.27 22.70 10.52
N ALA A 10 -9.40 21.39 10.74
CA ALA A 10 -8.75 20.37 9.93
C ALA A 10 -9.22 20.45 8.47
N LYS A 11 -8.27 20.48 7.54
CA LYS A 11 -8.48 20.55 6.08
C LYS A 11 -8.12 19.24 5.39
N ASN A 12 -7.38 18.37 6.05
CA ASN A 12 -6.89 17.12 5.49
C ASN A 12 -6.87 15.97 6.51
N ALA A 13 -6.60 14.76 6.02
CA ALA A 13 -6.61 13.53 6.82
C ALA A 13 -5.57 13.54 7.96
N ALA A 14 -4.39 14.11 7.72
CA ALA A 14 -3.34 14.16 8.74
C ALA A 14 -3.74 15.08 9.90
N GLU A 15 -4.37 16.22 9.58
CA GLU A 15 -4.90 17.16 10.57
C GLU A 15 -6.06 16.55 11.35
N ILE A 16 -6.99 15.83 10.71
CA ILE A 16 -8.04 15.05 11.41
C ILE A 16 -7.42 14.04 12.37
N ALA A 17 -6.35 13.35 11.94
CA ALA A 17 -5.68 12.36 12.78
C ALA A 17 -4.93 12.99 13.96
N ALA A 18 -4.37 14.18 13.78
CA ALA A 18 -3.65 14.91 14.82
C ALA A 18 -4.57 15.74 15.73
N ALA A 19 -5.83 15.95 15.34
CA ALA A 19 -6.75 16.82 16.04
C ALA A 19 -6.92 16.45 17.51
N LYS A 20 -7.05 17.47 18.35
CA LYS A 20 -7.29 17.32 19.78
C LYS A 20 -8.67 16.77 20.10
N LYS A 21 -8.79 16.25 21.32
CA LYS A 21 -10.09 15.90 21.89
C LYS A 21 -10.80 17.20 22.30
N GLU A 22 -11.66 17.68 21.43
CA GLU A 22 -12.62 18.76 21.70
C GLU A 22 -14.03 18.15 21.83
N ASP A 23 -14.96 18.83 22.50
CA ASP A 23 -16.38 18.39 22.56
C ASP A 23 -17.13 18.61 21.23
N THR A 24 -16.41 19.09 20.23
CA THR A 24 -16.89 19.35 18.88
C THR A 24 -17.15 18.07 18.11
N LYS A 25 -18.36 17.96 17.57
CA LYS A 25 -18.85 16.75 16.89
C LYS A 25 -18.85 16.86 15.37
N GLU A 26 -18.38 17.98 14.83
CA GLU A 26 -18.53 18.33 13.43
C GLU A 26 -17.18 18.54 12.76
N ILE A 27 -17.04 17.98 11.56
CA ILE A 27 -15.94 18.25 10.64
C ILE A 27 -16.48 19.23 9.59
N LYS A 28 -15.81 20.36 9.39
CA LYS A 28 -16.26 21.42 8.47
C LYS A 28 -15.47 21.40 7.16
N ASN A 29 -15.99 22.11 6.16
CA ASN A 29 -15.28 22.48 4.93
C ASN A 29 -14.68 21.29 4.14
N GLU A 30 -13.44 21.45 3.66
CA GLU A 30 -12.72 20.54 2.76
C GLU A 30 -12.51 19.14 3.33
N ALA A 31 -12.54 19.02 4.66
CA ALA A 31 -12.42 17.77 5.39
C ALA A 31 -13.73 16.97 5.44
N GLN A 32 -14.89 17.53 5.08
CA GLN A 32 -16.19 16.84 5.07
C GLN A 32 -16.35 15.82 3.90
N LYS A 33 -15.25 15.42 3.28
CA LYS A 33 -15.23 14.37 2.25
C LYS A 33 -15.01 13.02 2.91
N ASP A 34 -15.85 12.04 2.59
CA ASP A 34 -15.76 10.68 3.17
C ASP A 34 -14.35 10.09 3.08
N ALA A 35 -13.66 10.28 1.96
CA ALA A 35 -12.28 9.79 1.77
C ALA A 35 -11.27 10.47 2.71
N VAL A 36 -11.45 11.76 2.99
CA VAL A 36 -10.58 12.53 3.89
C VAL A 36 -10.82 12.11 5.33
N ILE A 37 -12.09 11.96 5.73
CA ILE A 37 -12.48 11.46 7.05
C ILE A 37 -11.97 10.04 7.27
N ALA A 38 -12.21 9.14 6.31
CA ALA A 38 -11.74 7.75 6.38
C ALA A 38 -10.21 7.68 6.45
N GLY A 39 -9.50 8.53 5.69
CA GLY A 39 -8.06 8.67 5.78
C GLY A 39 -7.60 9.12 7.17
N GLY A 40 -8.26 10.13 7.74
CA GLY A 40 -7.97 10.61 9.10
C GLY A 40 -8.23 9.56 10.16
N ILE A 41 -9.32 8.79 10.04
CA ILE A 41 -9.63 7.65 10.92
C ILE A 41 -8.54 6.57 10.80
N ALA A 42 -8.15 6.19 9.58
CA ALA A 42 -7.11 5.19 9.37
C ALA A 42 -5.78 5.63 10.00
N LEU A 43 -5.36 6.87 9.75
CA LEU A 43 -4.14 7.43 10.32
C LEU A 43 -4.20 7.50 11.85
N ARG A 44 -5.32 7.97 12.42
CA ARG A 44 -5.53 8.01 13.87
C ARG A 44 -5.47 6.61 14.46
N ALA A 45 -6.16 5.63 13.88
CA ALA A 45 -6.22 4.26 14.38
C ALA A 45 -4.85 3.54 14.34
N MET A 46 -3.99 3.89 13.38
CA MET A 46 -2.63 3.34 13.27
C MET A 46 -1.61 4.06 14.15
N ALA A 47 -1.90 5.28 14.61
CA ALA A 47 -0.99 6.04 15.46
C ALA A 47 -0.89 5.42 16.86
N LYS A 48 0.33 5.43 17.45
CA LYS A 48 0.63 4.83 18.76
C LYS A 48 -0.33 5.27 19.87
N ASP A 49 -0.60 6.56 19.95
CA ASP A 49 -1.49 7.17 20.96
C ASP A 49 -2.89 7.50 20.39
N GLY A 50 -3.21 6.93 19.24
CA GLY A 50 -4.46 7.09 18.53
C GLY A 50 -5.66 6.54 19.28
N LYS A 51 -6.57 7.43 19.69
CA LYS A 51 -7.82 7.06 20.38
C LYS A 51 -9.00 7.82 19.81
N PHE A 52 -10.16 7.19 19.87
CA PHE A 52 -11.45 7.76 19.48
C PHE A 52 -12.34 7.94 20.70
N ALA A 53 -13.06 9.07 20.76
CA ALA A 53 -14.11 9.28 21.73
C ALA A 53 -15.37 8.51 21.30
N ALA A 54 -16.04 7.86 22.25
CA ALA A 54 -17.34 7.24 22.06
C ALA A 54 -18.22 7.55 23.27
N LYS A 55 -19.55 7.48 23.11
CA LYS A 55 -20.45 7.51 24.27
C LYS A 55 -20.17 6.31 25.17
N ASN A 56 -20.47 6.46 26.47
CA ASN A 56 -20.31 5.39 27.46
C ASN A 56 -21.42 4.33 27.35
N GLU A 57 -21.50 3.70 26.19
CA GLU A 57 -22.43 2.61 25.86
C GLU A 57 -21.74 1.65 24.90
N GLU A 58 -21.99 0.35 25.06
CA GLU A 58 -21.30 -0.72 24.33
C GLU A 58 -21.48 -0.61 22.80
N LYS A 59 -22.70 -0.26 22.35
CA LYS A 59 -23.01 -0.08 20.93
C LYS A 59 -22.14 0.99 20.25
N SER A 60 -21.89 2.11 20.94
CA SER A 60 -21.06 3.21 20.41
C SER A 60 -19.60 2.78 20.29
N ALA A 61 -19.07 2.05 21.27
CA ALA A 61 -17.71 1.52 21.22
C ALA A 61 -17.52 0.53 20.05
N HIS A 62 -18.48 -0.37 19.83
CA HIS A 62 -18.42 -1.31 18.70
C HIS A 62 -18.49 -0.62 17.34
N ALA A 63 -19.31 0.42 17.19
CA ALA A 63 -19.40 1.18 15.95
C ALA A 63 -18.07 1.86 15.62
N VAL A 64 -17.45 2.53 16.60
CA VAL A 64 -16.12 3.18 16.44
C VAL A 64 -15.04 2.15 16.08
N ASN A 65 -15.00 1.02 16.80
CA ASN A 65 -14.03 -0.04 16.51
C ASN A 65 -14.22 -0.64 15.11
N GLY A 66 -15.47 -0.84 14.69
CA GLY A 66 -15.78 -1.35 13.34
C GLY A 66 -15.34 -0.41 12.24
N VAL A 67 -15.59 0.90 12.39
CA VAL A 67 -15.15 1.91 11.42
C VAL A 67 -13.63 2.02 11.39
N ALA A 68 -12.96 2.05 12.55
CA ALA A 68 -11.50 2.11 12.63
C ALA A 68 -10.84 0.89 11.97
N ALA A 69 -11.30 -0.32 12.31
CA ALA A 69 -10.78 -1.56 11.72
C ALA A 69 -11.04 -1.62 10.21
N SER A 70 -12.21 -1.19 9.74
CA SER A 70 -12.54 -1.18 8.32
C SER A 70 -11.68 -0.18 7.53
N ALA A 71 -11.48 1.03 8.06
CA ALA A 71 -10.64 2.05 7.43
C ALA A 71 -9.19 1.56 7.30
N VAL A 72 -8.60 1.06 8.39
CA VAL A 72 -7.25 0.49 8.39
C VAL A 72 -7.14 -0.71 7.44
N GLY A 73 -8.10 -1.63 7.50
CA GLY A 73 -8.11 -2.82 6.65
C GLY A 73 -8.16 -2.48 5.16
N LYS A 74 -8.98 -1.50 4.76
CA LYS A 74 -9.05 -1.04 3.37
C LYS A 74 -7.77 -0.35 2.92
N THR A 75 -7.22 0.57 3.73
CA THR A 75 -5.96 1.26 3.41
C THR A 75 -4.81 0.27 3.22
N LEU A 76 -4.64 -0.69 4.14
CA LEU A 76 -3.61 -1.70 4.04
C LEU A 76 -3.84 -2.64 2.85
N SER A 77 -5.08 -3.04 2.58
CA SER A 77 -5.41 -3.88 1.43
C SER A 77 -5.02 -3.22 0.09
N THR A 78 -5.34 -1.93 -0.07
CA THR A 78 -4.94 -1.15 -1.25
C THR A 78 -3.42 -1.06 -1.37
N LEU A 79 -2.72 -0.77 -0.27
CA LEU A 79 -1.24 -0.71 -0.27
C LEU A 79 -0.63 -2.06 -0.69
N ILE A 80 -1.14 -3.17 -0.15
CA ILE A 80 -0.65 -4.49 -0.50
C ILE A 80 -0.91 -4.80 -1.99
N ILE A 81 -2.09 -4.48 -2.52
CA ILE A 81 -2.39 -4.68 -3.95
C ILE A 81 -1.44 -3.86 -4.82
N ALA A 82 -1.19 -2.60 -4.47
CA ALA A 82 -0.26 -1.74 -5.20
C ALA A 82 1.15 -2.36 -5.23
N ILE A 83 1.66 -2.80 -4.08
CA ILE A 83 2.97 -3.48 -3.97
C ILE A 83 2.99 -4.74 -4.84
N ARG A 84 1.95 -5.59 -4.77
CA ARG A 84 1.88 -6.81 -5.59
C ARG A 84 1.90 -6.50 -7.07
N ASN A 85 1.14 -5.51 -7.54
CA ASN A 85 1.11 -5.13 -8.95
C ASN A 85 2.47 -4.61 -9.44
N THR A 86 3.18 -3.83 -8.61
CA THR A 86 4.54 -3.37 -8.91
C THR A 86 5.53 -4.54 -8.98
N VAL A 87 5.47 -5.46 -8.02
CA VAL A 87 6.32 -6.66 -8.00
C VAL A 87 6.03 -7.56 -9.20
N ASP A 88 4.76 -7.83 -9.50
CA ASP A 88 4.33 -8.65 -10.63
C ASP A 88 4.81 -8.06 -11.97
N SER A 89 4.65 -6.75 -12.15
CA SER A 89 5.17 -6.05 -13.33
C SER A 89 6.69 -6.20 -13.47
N GLY A 90 7.43 -6.03 -12.38
CA GLY A 90 8.89 -6.22 -12.38
C GLY A 90 9.31 -7.66 -12.69
N LEU A 91 8.65 -8.64 -12.08
CA LEU A 91 8.89 -10.07 -12.34
C LEU A 91 8.56 -10.45 -13.79
N LYS A 92 7.50 -9.87 -14.37
CA LYS A 92 7.16 -10.06 -15.78
C LYS A 92 8.26 -9.55 -16.71
N THR A 93 8.80 -8.35 -16.46
CA THR A 93 9.92 -7.81 -17.24
C THR A 93 11.17 -8.69 -17.11
N ILE A 94 11.48 -9.21 -15.92
CA ILE A 94 12.58 -10.14 -15.72
C ILE A 94 12.37 -11.42 -16.52
N ASN A 95 11.16 -11.98 -16.52
CA ASN A 95 10.83 -13.18 -17.28
C ASN A 95 10.96 -12.97 -18.80
N GLU A 96 10.46 -11.86 -19.32
CA GLU A 96 10.63 -11.48 -20.74
C GLU A 96 12.11 -11.32 -21.11
N THR A 97 12.90 -10.69 -20.24
CA THR A 97 14.35 -10.56 -20.43
C THR A 97 15.03 -11.92 -20.44
N LEU A 98 14.74 -12.80 -19.47
CA LEU A 98 15.27 -14.16 -19.42
C LEU A 98 14.89 -15.00 -20.64
N ALA A 99 13.68 -14.83 -21.18
CA ALA A 99 13.24 -15.52 -22.39
C ALA A 99 14.03 -15.07 -23.64
N THR A 100 14.50 -13.82 -23.66
CA THR A 100 15.32 -13.27 -24.77
C THR A 100 16.81 -13.50 -24.61
N VAL A 101 17.29 -13.78 -23.40
CA VAL A 101 18.63 -14.36 -23.15
C VAL A 101 18.64 -15.77 -23.74
N LYS A 102 18.85 -15.83 -25.06
CA LYS A 102 18.98 -17.07 -25.82
C LYS A 102 20.21 -17.81 -25.34
N GLN A 103 19.99 -19.09 -25.05
CA GLN A 103 20.72 -20.33 -25.35
C GLN A 103 21.99 -20.30 -26.24
N GLU A 104 22.78 -19.22 -26.29
CA GLU A 104 24.01 -19.13 -27.08
C GLU A 104 25.06 -20.15 -26.61
N ASP A 105 24.97 -20.63 -25.36
CA ASP A 105 25.82 -21.72 -24.88
C ASP A 105 25.42 -23.12 -25.37
N LYS A 106 24.22 -23.34 -25.93
CA LYS A 106 23.83 -24.67 -26.49
C LYS A 106 24.09 -24.84 -27.99
N SER A 107 24.26 -23.75 -28.74
CA SER A 107 24.51 -23.82 -30.20
C SER A 107 26.01 -23.87 -30.55
N ALA A 108 26.87 -23.33 -29.66
CA ALA A 108 28.31 -23.35 -29.87
C ALA A 108 28.96 -24.74 -29.65
N GLU A 109 28.31 -25.64 -28.89
CA GLU A 109 28.84 -27.00 -28.67
C GLU A 109 28.41 -28.00 -29.77
N ALA A 110 27.26 -27.81 -30.42
CA ALA A 110 26.82 -28.68 -31.52
C ALA A 110 27.60 -28.47 -32.85
N THR A 111 28.25 -27.32 -33.02
CA THR A 111 28.98 -27.01 -34.27
C THR A 111 30.46 -27.39 -34.21
N LYS A 112 31.04 -27.67 -33.03
CA LYS A 112 32.45 -28.09 -32.92
C LYS A 112 32.64 -29.61 -33.07
N THR A 113 31.60 -30.42 -32.87
CA THR A 113 31.70 -31.89 -33.00
C THR A 113 31.54 -32.39 -34.43
N SER A 114 30.97 -31.62 -35.37
CA SER A 114 30.82 -32.06 -36.78
C SER A 114 32.04 -31.76 -37.67
N LYS A 115 32.93 -30.84 -37.28
CA LYS A 115 34.15 -30.54 -38.04
C LYS A 115 35.38 -31.36 -37.64
N ALA A 116 35.38 -32.02 -36.48
CA ALA A 116 36.52 -32.84 -36.04
C ALA A 116 36.53 -34.27 -36.65
N THR A 117 35.42 -34.77 -37.19
CA THR A 117 35.36 -36.13 -37.78
C THR A 117 35.51 -36.15 -39.30
N ALA A 118 35.46 -35.00 -39.99
CA ALA A 118 35.66 -34.92 -41.43
C ALA A 118 37.13 -34.82 -41.87
N SER A 119 38.07 -34.57 -40.94
CA SER A 119 39.50 -34.39 -41.25
C SER A 119 40.36 -35.65 -41.09
N VAL A 120 39.79 -36.79 -40.68
CA VAL A 120 40.53 -38.05 -40.46
C VAL A 120 40.41 -39.04 -41.64
N LYS A 121 39.67 -38.68 -42.70
CA LYS A 121 39.67 -39.41 -43.98
C LYS A 121 40.17 -38.51 -45.12
N LYS A 122 41.48 -38.33 -45.21
CA LYS A 122 42.14 -38.08 -46.48
C LYS A 122 43.51 -38.71 -46.50
#